data_AF-A0A0D9XY80-F1
#
_entry.id   AF-A0A0D9XY80-F1
#
_cell.length_a   1.000
_cell.length_b   1.000
_cell.length_c   1.000
_cell.angle_alpha   90.00
_cell.angle_beta   90.00
_cell.angle_gamma   90.00
#
_symmetry.space_group_name_H-M   'P 1'
#
loop_
_entity.id
_entity.type
_entity.pdbx_description
1 polymer ?
#
loop_
_entity_poly.entity_id
_entity_poly.type
_entity_poly.pdbx_seq_one_letter_code
_entity_poly.pdbx_strand_id
1 'polypeptide(L)'
;MVFAKVAGGVLLLLLLACSEAIPFPPATFANDVRPNDKKVPPLVPPPPPSTEECTHAQKVEILRECRDYITNVPPIIFIGNHSLCCNAVRNVPNRDMFCIYDLLTCSERSMYNERRFKYGLRNVCRPRW
;
A
#
# COMPACT_ATOMS: atom_id res chain seq x y z
N MET A 1 13.92 -50.95 8.79
CA MET A 1 12.93 -50.27 7.93
C MET A 1 12.82 -48.82 8.37
N VAL A 2 13.04 -47.93 7.41
CA VAL A 2 12.90 -46.47 7.48
C VAL A 2 11.42 -46.11 7.67
N PHE A 3 11.11 -44.98 8.33
CA PHE A 3 10.16 -43.95 7.89
C PHE A 3 10.01 -42.89 9.01
N ALA A 4 11.00 -42.01 9.14
CA ALA A 4 10.78 -40.70 9.75
C ALA A 4 9.97 -39.88 8.73
N LYS A 5 8.72 -39.61 9.05
CA LYS A 5 7.73 -39.01 8.15
C LYS A 5 7.98 -37.50 8.07
N VAL A 6 8.68 -37.08 7.02
CA VAL A 6 8.90 -35.67 6.66
C VAL A 6 7.55 -35.08 6.22
N ALA A 7 6.97 -34.22 7.04
CA ALA A 7 5.77 -33.46 6.69
C ALA A 7 5.88 -32.03 7.22
N GLY A 8 6.78 -31.25 6.62
CA GLY A 8 6.95 -29.83 6.97
C GLY A 8 7.65 -28.97 5.92
N GLY A 9 8.09 -29.55 4.79
CA GLY A 9 8.92 -28.83 3.81
C GLY A 9 8.16 -27.82 2.94
N VAL A 10 6.88 -28.02 2.67
CA VAL A 10 6.14 -27.17 1.73
C VAL A 10 5.69 -25.85 2.36
N LEU A 11 5.33 -25.87 3.65
CA LEU A 11 4.91 -24.65 4.36
C LEU A 11 6.08 -23.70 4.62
N LEU A 12 7.29 -24.25 4.81
CA LEU A 12 8.51 -23.46 4.99
C LEU A 12 9.00 -22.84 3.68
N LEU A 13 8.83 -23.53 2.54
CA LEU A 13 9.23 -23.02 1.21
C LEU A 13 8.39 -21.83 0.73
N LEU A 14 7.10 -21.77 1.09
CA LEU A 14 6.23 -20.63 0.73
C LEU A 14 6.61 -19.33 1.47
N LEU A 15 7.21 -19.42 2.66
CA LEU A 15 7.67 -18.26 3.43
C LEU A 15 8.97 -17.66 2.88
N LEU A 16 9.74 -18.43 2.12
CA LEU A 16 11.05 -18.02 1.59
C LEU A 16 10.98 -17.15 0.33
N ALA A 17 9.81 -16.97 -0.29
CA ALA A 17 9.67 -16.22 -1.54
C ALA A 17 9.69 -14.68 -1.39
N CYS A 18 9.97 -14.16 -0.19
CA CYS A 18 9.84 -12.73 0.14
C CYS A 18 10.98 -12.16 0.99
N SER A 19 12.21 -12.60 0.78
CA SER A 19 13.38 -11.95 1.37
C SER A 19 13.97 -10.91 0.41
N GLU A 20 13.52 -9.66 0.53
CA GLU A 20 14.33 -8.51 0.11
C GLU A 20 15.49 -8.39 1.10
N ALA A 21 16.73 -8.52 0.63
CA ALA A 21 17.91 -8.27 1.45
C ALA A 21 17.97 -6.76 1.74
N ILE A 22 17.62 -6.35 2.95
CA ILE A 22 17.73 -4.96 3.40
C ILE A 22 19.20 -4.66 3.74
N PRO A 23 19.93 -3.80 3.01
CA PRO A 23 21.15 -3.21 3.53
C PRO A 23 20.74 -2.14 4.53
N PHE A 24 20.99 -2.34 5.83
CA PHE A 24 20.88 -1.30 6.83
C PHE A 24 21.96 -0.22 6.57
N PRO A 25 21.62 1.04 6.26
CA PRO A 25 22.59 2.11 6.44
C PRO A 25 22.68 2.46 7.94
N PRO A 26 23.87 2.70 8.49
CA PRO A 26 24.00 3.22 9.85
C PRO A 26 23.71 4.72 9.80
N ALA A 27 22.84 5.19 10.70
CA ALA A 27 22.58 6.61 10.86
C ALA A 27 22.56 6.97 12.34
N THR A 28 23.75 7.23 12.88
CA THR A 28 23.93 8.06 14.07
C THR A 28 23.47 9.47 13.72
N PHE A 29 22.41 9.96 14.37
CA PHE A 29 22.14 11.39 14.44
C PHE A 29 21.78 11.74 15.89
N ALA A 30 22.80 12.12 16.64
CA ALA A 30 22.63 13.03 17.76
C ALA A 30 22.38 14.43 17.18
N ASN A 31 21.34 15.12 17.63
CA ASN A 31 21.29 16.57 17.62
C ASN A 31 20.39 17.05 18.76
N ASP A 32 21.01 17.64 19.76
CA ASP A 32 20.39 18.48 20.78
C ASP A 32 19.71 19.70 20.15
N VAL A 33 18.50 20.05 20.61
CA VAL A 33 17.97 21.41 20.44
C VAL A 33 17.29 21.88 21.73
N ARG A 34 17.80 23.00 22.24
CA ARG A 34 17.32 23.82 23.35
C ARG A 34 16.25 24.81 22.83
N PRO A 35 15.21 25.19 23.61
CA PRO A 35 14.04 25.88 23.07
C PRO A 35 14.27 27.40 23.05
N ASN A 36 13.80 28.07 22.00
CA ASN A 36 13.43 29.48 22.11
C ASN A 36 12.34 29.86 21.10
N ASP A 37 11.20 30.26 21.66
CA ASP A 37 9.98 30.70 21.00
C ASP A 37 10.17 31.95 20.12
N LYS A 38 9.81 31.84 18.85
CA LYS A 38 9.24 32.96 18.08
C LYS A 38 8.08 32.46 17.22
N LYS A 39 6.86 32.86 17.61
CA LYS A 39 5.60 32.55 16.91
C LYS A 39 5.54 33.31 15.58
N VAL A 40 5.88 32.63 14.50
CA VAL A 40 5.67 33.10 13.11
C VAL A 40 4.17 32.94 12.76
N PRO A 41 3.53 33.91 12.08
CA PRO A 41 2.15 33.78 11.59
C PRO A 41 1.98 32.51 10.74
N PRO A 42 0.78 31.89 10.67
CA PRO A 42 0.59 30.64 9.94
C PRO A 42 0.91 30.86 8.46
N LEU A 43 2.07 30.37 8.03
CA LEU A 43 2.40 30.21 6.63
C LEU A 43 1.36 29.23 6.07
N VAL A 44 0.67 29.64 5.01
CA VAL A 44 -0.16 28.75 4.19
C VAL A 44 0.62 27.44 4.02
N PRO A 45 0.04 26.27 4.35
CA PRO A 45 0.74 25.01 4.18
C PRO A 45 1.30 24.96 2.77
N PRO A 46 2.60 24.65 2.59
CA PRO A 46 3.15 24.50 1.25
C PRO A 46 2.27 23.49 0.50
N PRO A 47 1.99 23.73 -0.81
CA PRO A 47 1.26 22.75 -1.60
C PRO A 47 1.97 21.40 -1.43
N PRO A 48 1.23 20.30 -1.24
CA PRO A 48 1.84 18.99 -1.08
C PRO A 48 2.81 18.77 -2.25
N PRO A 49 4.02 18.25 -1.99
CA PRO A 49 5.01 18.08 -3.03
C PRO A 49 4.38 17.26 -4.16
N SER A 50 4.61 17.66 -5.41
CA SER A 50 4.19 16.90 -6.59
C SER A 50 5.07 15.66 -6.71
N THR A 51 5.02 14.79 -5.71
CA THR A 51 5.66 13.50 -5.80
C THR A 51 4.73 12.67 -6.69
N GLU A 52 5.18 12.43 -7.92
CA GLU A 52 4.60 11.39 -8.78
C GLU A 52 4.61 10.01 -8.08
N GLU A 53 5.35 9.89 -6.98
CA GLU A 53 5.44 8.72 -6.12
C GLU A 53 4.21 8.55 -5.22
N CYS A 54 3.84 7.29 -5.08
CA CYS A 54 2.74 6.87 -4.22
C CYS A 54 3.21 6.74 -2.77
N THR A 55 2.34 7.06 -1.84
CA THR A 55 2.66 7.16 -0.41
C THR A 55 2.07 6.01 0.39
N HIS A 56 2.68 5.72 1.54
CA HIS A 56 2.11 4.76 2.50
C HIS A 56 0.69 5.15 2.96
N ALA A 57 0.39 6.45 3.09
CA ALA A 57 -0.94 6.92 3.44
C ALA A 57 -1.97 6.56 2.37
N GLN A 58 -1.64 6.74 1.09
CA GLN A 58 -2.51 6.30 -0.02
C GLN A 58 -2.69 4.79 -0.03
N LYS A 59 -1.64 4.00 0.24
CA LYS A 59 -1.76 2.55 0.38
C LYS A 59 -2.77 2.17 1.45
N VAL A 60 -2.63 2.74 2.67
CA VAL A 60 -3.53 2.45 3.79
C VAL A 60 -4.98 2.80 3.44
N GLU A 61 -5.20 3.97 2.83
CA GLU A 61 -6.54 4.39 2.44
C GLU A 61 -7.16 3.47 1.38
N ILE A 62 -6.39 3.08 0.34
CA ILE A 62 -6.84 2.11 -0.67
C ILE A 62 -7.20 0.78 -0.01
N LEU A 63 -6.35 0.26 0.87
CA LEU A 63 -6.61 -1.03 1.54
C LEU A 63 -7.84 -0.97 2.43
N ARG A 64 -8.12 0.18 3.06
CA ARG A 64 -9.30 0.37 3.90
C ARG A 64 -10.57 0.45 3.06
N GLU A 65 -10.62 1.37 2.10
CA GLU A 65 -11.84 1.72 1.39
C GLU A 65 -12.19 0.74 0.26
N CYS A 66 -11.19 0.14 -0.38
CA CYS A 66 -11.40 -0.71 -1.54
C CYS A 66 -11.41 -2.21 -1.22
N ARG A 67 -11.19 -2.59 0.04
CA ARG A 67 -10.98 -3.97 0.50
C ARG A 67 -11.94 -4.98 -0.13
N ASP A 68 -13.23 -4.70 -0.08
CA ASP A 68 -14.28 -5.63 -0.50
C ASP A 68 -14.34 -5.83 -2.02
N TYR A 69 -13.77 -4.89 -2.79
CA TYR A 69 -13.60 -5.04 -4.23
C TYR A 69 -12.32 -5.80 -4.58
N ILE A 70 -11.23 -5.62 -3.85
CA ILE A 70 -9.92 -6.20 -4.17
C ILE A 70 -9.63 -7.53 -3.46
N THR A 71 -10.41 -7.92 -2.45
CA THR A 71 -10.22 -9.16 -1.68
C THR A 71 -10.25 -10.42 -2.54
N ASN A 72 -9.38 -11.40 -2.26
CA ASN A 72 -9.44 -12.74 -2.86
C ASN A 72 -10.63 -13.58 -2.35
N VAL A 73 -11.22 -13.22 -1.21
CA VAL A 73 -12.27 -13.98 -0.55
C VAL A 73 -13.65 -13.44 -0.94
N PRO A 74 -14.58 -14.29 -1.45
CA PRO A 74 -15.97 -13.90 -1.68
C PRO A 74 -16.73 -13.51 -0.39
N PRO A 75 -17.81 -12.70 -0.48
CA PRO A 75 -18.36 -12.12 -1.69
C PRO A 75 -17.54 -10.91 -2.18
N ILE A 76 -17.44 -10.75 -3.50
CA ILE A 76 -16.81 -9.59 -4.12
C ILE A 76 -17.87 -8.49 -4.25
N ILE A 77 -17.63 -7.33 -3.65
CA ILE A 77 -18.56 -6.20 -3.71
C ILE A 77 -18.14 -5.25 -4.82
N PHE A 78 -19.05 -4.99 -5.77
CA PHE A 78 -18.83 -3.99 -6.81
C PHE A 78 -18.92 -2.59 -6.22
N ILE A 79 -17.94 -1.75 -6.55
CA ILE A 79 -17.87 -0.35 -6.09
C ILE A 79 -18.54 0.58 -7.10
N GLY A 80 -19.30 1.55 -6.58
CA GLY A 80 -19.84 2.64 -7.38
C GLY A 80 -18.79 3.72 -7.66
N ASN A 81 -18.96 4.47 -8.76
CA ASN A 81 -17.98 5.48 -9.18
C ASN A 81 -17.80 6.62 -8.17
N HIS A 82 -18.82 6.91 -7.35
CA HIS A 82 -18.79 7.96 -6.31
C HIS A 82 -18.48 7.40 -4.90
N SER A 83 -18.06 6.14 -4.80
CA SER A 83 -17.68 5.51 -3.53
C SER A 83 -16.41 6.13 -2.94
N LEU A 84 -16.22 5.96 -1.62
CA LEU A 84 -14.99 6.34 -0.93
C LEU A 84 -13.76 5.64 -1.52
N CYS A 85 -13.89 4.38 -1.92
CA CYS A 85 -12.84 3.67 -2.66
C CYS A 85 -12.41 4.43 -3.92
N CYS A 86 -13.37 4.86 -4.76
CA CYS A 86 -13.02 5.60 -5.97
C CYS A 86 -12.48 7.01 -5.70
N ASN A 87 -12.83 7.63 -4.58
CA ASN A 87 -12.19 8.87 -4.16
C ASN A 87 -10.73 8.63 -3.76
N ALA A 88 -10.45 7.57 -3.00
CA ALA A 88 -9.09 7.17 -2.66
C ALA A 88 -8.25 6.87 -3.90
N VAL A 89 -8.80 6.13 -4.88
CA VAL A 89 -8.12 5.86 -6.17
C VAL A 89 -7.80 7.14 -6.93
N ARG A 90 -8.71 8.12 -6.95
CA ARG A 90 -8.47 9.41 -7.63
C ARG A 90 -7.40 10.27 -6.95
N ASN A 91 -7.17 10.06 -5.67
CA ASN A 91 -6.11 10.74 -4.91
C ASN A 91 -4.73 10.11 -5.12
N VAL A 92 -4.64 8.96 -5.80
CA VAL A 92 -3.37 8.37 -6.21
C VAL A 92 -2.87 9.09 -7.48
N PRO A 93 -1.59 9.49 -7.57
CA PRO A 93 -1.03 10.11 -8.76
C PRO A 93 -1.32 9.29 -10.01
N ASN A 94 -1.90 9.92 -11.03
CA ASN A 94 -2.29 9.27 -12.29
C ASN A 94 -3.24 8.07 -12.16
N ARG A 95 -3.81 7.82 -10.97
CA ARG A 95 -4.48 6.57 -10.59
C ARG A 95 -3.61 5.34 -10.86
N ASP A 96 -2.30 5.49 -10.66
CA ASP A 96 -1.38 4.38 -10.80
C ASP A 96 -1.60 3.40 -9.65
N MET A 97 -2.25 2.28 -9.90
CA MET A 97 -2.45 1.27 -8.87
C MET A 97 -1.28 0.28 -8.77
N PHE A 98 -0.32 0.33 -9.70
CA PHE A 98 0.88 -0.47 -9.63
C PHE A 98 1.81 0.06 -8.55
N CYS A 99 2.07 1.37 -8.51
CA CYS A 99 2.88 1.98 -7.46
C CYS A 99 2.34 1.66 -6.05
N ILE A 100 1.01 1.66 -5.85
CA ILE A 100 0.39 1.31 -4.56
C ILE A 100 0.56 -0.18 -4.27
N TYR A 101 0.40 -1.02 -5.29
CA TYR A 101 0.62 -2.46 -5.16
C TYR A 101 2.06 -2.78 -4.78
N ASP A 102 3.03 -2.00 -5.28
CA ASP A 102 4.44 -2.19 -4.98
C ASP A 102 4.77 -1.89 -3.50
N LEU A 103 4.03 -0.98 -2.86
CA LEU A 103 4.13 -0.70 -1.43
C LEU A 103 3.49 -1.78 -0.53
N LEU A 104 2.82 -2.79 -1.10
CA LEU A 104 2.22 -3.86 -0.33
C LEU A 104 3.27 -4.84 0.19
N THR A 105 3.15 -5.22 1.46
CA THR A 105 3.89 -6.33 2.02
C THR A 105 3.45 -7.65 1.38
N CYS A 106 4.27 -8.69 1.51
CA CYS A 106 3.90 -10.00 1.01
C CYS A 106 2.61 -10.57 1.64
N SER A 107 2.38 -10.30 2.92
CA SER A 107 1.13 -10.70 3.58
C SER A 107 -0.06 -9.97 2.96
N GLU A 108 0.03 -8.65 2.76
CA GLU A 108 -1.01 -7.87 2.09
C GLU A 108 -1.27 -8.38 0.66
N ARG A 109 -0.23 -8.64 -0.13
CA ARG A 109 -0.36 -9.16 -1.50
C ARG A 109 -1.12 -10.49 -1.56
N SER A 110 -0.92 -11.37 -0.59
CA SER A 110 -1.65 -12.65 -0.53
C SER A 110 -3.15 -12.51 -0.25
N MET A 111 -3.57 -11.41 0.39
CA MET A 111 -4.98 -11.15 0.71
C MET A 111 -5.78 -10.63 -0.48
N TYR A 112 -5.11 -10.02 -1.47
CA TYR A 112 -5.77 -9.27 -2.53
C TYR A 112 -5.57 -9.87 -3.92
N ASN A 113 -6.59 -9.73 -4.75
CA ASN A 113 -6.56 -10.14 -6.14
C ASN A 113 -5.77 -9.13 -6.95
N GLU A 114 -4.58 -9.53 -7.40
CA GLU A 114 -3.65 -8.67 -8.12
C GLU A 114 -4.30 -7.99 -9.33
N ARG A 115 -5.08 -8.71 -10.14
CA ARG A 115 -5.69 -8.16 -11.35
C ARG A 115 -6.74 -7.09 -11.02
N ARG A 116 -7.60 -7.33 -10.04
CA ARG A 116 -8.59 -6.34 -9.58
C ARG A 116 -7.93 -5.13 -8.95
N PHE A 117 -6.83 -5.34 -8.22
CA PHE A 117 -6.08 -4.26 -7.61
C PHE A 117 -5.41 -3.36 -8.68
N LYS A 118 -4.52 -3.93 -9.49
CA LYS A 118 -3.68 -3.18 -10.45
C LYS A 118 -4.48 -2.57 -11.60
N TYR A 119 -5.50 -3.28 -12.09
CA TYR A 119 -6.25 -2.87 -13.28
C TYR A 119 -7.70 -2.52 -12.98
N GLY A 120 -8.36 -3.29 -12.12
CA GLY A 120 -9.79 -3.15 -11.84
C GLY A 120 -10.12 -1.78 -11.25
N LEU A 121 -9.43 -1.39 -10.17
CA LEU A 121 -9.64 -0.10 -9.50
C LEU A 121 -9.50 1.09 -10.45
N ARG A 122 -8.42 1.13 -11.24
CA ARG A 122 -8.19 2.20 -12.23
C ARG A 122 -9.33 2.30 -13.24
N ASN A 123 -9.86 1.17 -13.70
CA ASN A 123 -10.90 1.12 -14.73
C ASN A 123 -12.29 1.47 -14.18
N VAL A 124 -12.65 0.92 -13.02
CA VAL A 124 -13.97 1.14 -12.41
C VAL A 124 -14.12 2.58 -11.93
N CYS A 125 -13.05 3.19 -11.42
CA CYS A 125 -13.06 4.53 -10.86
C CYS A 125 -12.76 5.66 -11.88
N ARG A 126 -12.80 5.36 -13.19
CA ARG A 126 -12.65 6.40 -14.23
C ARG A 126 -13.77 7.44 -14.09
N PRO A 127 -13.43 8.75 -14.07
CA PRO A 127 -14.44 9.80 -14.14
C PRO A 127 -15.33 9.59 -15.36
N ARG A 128 -16.65 9.70 -15.16
CA ARG A 128 -17.62 9.76 -16.25
C ARG A 128 -18.05 11.22 -16.33
N TRP A 129 -17.85 11.83 -17.50
CA TRP A 129 -18.28 13.17 -17.84
C TRP A 129 -19.65 13.09 -18.50
#